data_AF-A0A4Q2Y022-F1
#
_entry.id   AF-A0A4Q2Y022-F1
#
_cell.length_a   1.000
_cell.length_b   1.000
_cell.length_c   1.000
_cell.angle_alpha   90.00
_cell.angle_beta   90.00
_cell.angle_gamma   90.00
#
_symmetry.space_group_name_H-M   'P 1'
#
loop_
_entity.id
_entity.type
_entity.pdbx_description
1 polymer ?
#
loop_
_entity_poly.entity_id
_entity_poly.type
_entity_poly.pdbx_seq_one_letter_code
_entity_poly.pdbx_strand_id
1 'polypeptide(L)' 'MPEIFTVAPHQAGQRLDRFLCACLPELSRARLQALIKEGAVLV' A
#
# COMPACT_ATOMS: atom_id res chain seq x y z
N MET A 1 -1.68 -1.51 -15.76
CA MET A 1 -3.05 -1.49 -15.18
C MET A 1 -2.88 -1.24 -13.70
N PRO A 2 -3.71 -0.38 -13.07
CA PRO A 2 -3.63 -0.15 -11.63
C PRO A 2 -4.17 -1.37 -10.89
N GLU A 3 -3.56 -1.69 -9.75
CA GLU A 3 -4.06 -2.71 -8.84
C GLU A 3 -4.93 -2.03 -7.77
N ILE A 4 -6.10 -2.61 -7.49
CA ILE A 4 -7.10 -2.01 -6.61
C ILE A 4 -7.21 -2.86 -5.36
N PHE A 5 -7.05 -2.23 -4.20
CA PHE A 5 -7.19 -2.86 -2.90
C PHE A 5 -8.30 -2.20 -2.10
N THR A 6 -9.05 -3.00 -1.33
CA THR A 6 -10.09 -2.51 -0.43
C THR A 6 -9.65 -2.71 1.01
N VAL A 7 -9.67 -1.63 1.79
CA VAL A 7 -9.32 -1.66 3.22
C VAL A 7 -10.51 -2.19 4.02
N ALA A 8 -10.34 -3.31 4.73
CA ALA A 8 -11.36 -3.83 5.62
C ALA A 8 -11.42 -3.04 6.94
N PRO A 9 -12.55 -3.06 7.68
CA PRO A 9 -12.69 -2.31 8.94
C PRO A 9 -11.60 -2.60 9.99
N HIS A 10 -11.13 -3.86 10.07
CA HIS A 10 -10.05 -4.26 10.99
C HIS A 10 -8.66 -3.76 10.56
N GLN A 11 -8.54 -3.23 9.35
CA GLN A 11 -7.33 -2.63 8.80
C GLN A 11 -7.35 -1.09 8.86
N ALA A 12 -8.49 -0.51 9.26
CA ALA A 12 -8.62 0.93 9.44
C ALA A 12 -7.62 1.46 10.48
N GLY A 13 -7.04 2.63 10.20
CA GLY A 13 -6.04 3.26 11.06
C GLY A 13 -4.61 2.69 10.93
N GLN A 14 -4.40 1.66 10.11
CA GLN A 14 -3.05 1.22 9.79
C GLN A 14 -2.35 2.19 8.83
N ARG A 15 -1.02 2.24 8.89
CA ARG A 15 -0.23 2.98 7.91
C ARG A 15 -0.41 2.39 6.51
N LEU A 16 -0.57 3.25 5.50
CA LEU A 16 -0.73 2.83 4.10
C LEU A 16 0.40 1.90 3.62
N ASP A 17 1.66 2.20 3.96
CA ASP A 17 2.80 1.34 3.59
C ASP A 17 2.76 -0.04 4.26
N ARG A 18 2.18 -0.14 5.47
CA ARG A 18 1.98 -1.41 6.17
C ARG A 18 0.87 -2.23 5.52
N PHE A 19 -0.24 -1.60 5.17
CA PHE A 19 -1.35 -2.24 4.47
C PHE A 19 -0.88 -2.80 3.12
N LEU A 20 -0.19 -1.99 2.32
CA LEU A 20 0.31 -2.41 1.01
C LEU A 20 1.35 -3.53 1.11
N CYS A 21 2.20 -3.56 2.14
CA CYS A 21 3.12 -4.70 2.36
C CYS A 21 2.38 -6.03 2.59
N ALA A 22 1.20 -6.00 3.20
CA ALA A 22 0.40 -7.21 3.41
C ALA A 22 -0.30 -7.64 2.11
N CYS A 23 -0.69 -6.69 1.27
CA CYS A 23 -1.32 -6.95 -0.02
C CYS A 23 -0.32 -7.38 -1.11
N LEU A 24 0.90 -6.82 -1.08
CA LEU A 24 1.96 -7.00 -2.09
C LEU A 24 3.24 -7.52 -1.43
N PRO A 25 3.29 -8.81 -1.06
CA PRO A 25 4.43 -9.39 -0.34
C PRO A 25 5.71 -9.43 -1.19
N GLU A 26 5.62 -9.40 -2.53
CA GLU A 26 6.77 -9.26 -3.42
C GLU A 26 7.46 -7.88 -3.35
N LEU A 27 6.78 -6.85 -2.84
CA LEU A 27 7.35 -5.52 -2.74
C LEU A 27 7.89 -5.24 -1.34
N SER A 28 9.14 -4.81 -1.29
CA SER A 28 9.73 -4.34 -0.05
C SER A 28 9.04 -3.06 0.43
N ARG A 29 9.04 -2.86 1.74
CA ARG A 29 8.48 -1.66 2.38
C ARG A 29 9.11 -0.36 1.85
N ALA A 30 10.41 -0.37 1.58
CA ALA A 30 11.13 0.77 1.03
C ALA A 30 10.64 1.11 -0.39
N ARG A 31 10.35 0.09 -1.20
CA ARG A 31 9.82 0.26 -2.56
C ARG A 31 8.40 0.83 -2.54
N LEU A 32 7.54 0.36 -1.64
CA LEU A 32 6.21 0.93 -1.44
C LEU A 32 6.27 2.40 -1.00
N GLN A 33 7.20 2.75 -0.11
CA GLN A 33 7.40 4.15 0.29
C GLN A 33 7.86 5.05 -0.86
N ALA A 34 8.71 4.54 -1.76
CA ALA A 34 9.10 5.27 -2.96
C ALA A 34 7.89 5.54 -3.87
N LEU A 35 7.09 4.50 -4.17
CA LEU A 35 5.89 4.64 -4.99
C LEU A 35 4.87 5.64 -4.42
N ILE A 36 4.68 5.65 -3.10
CA ILE A 36 3.82 6.63 -2.43
C ILE A 36 4.38 8.05 -2.61
N LYS A 37 5.70 8.25 -2.44
CA LYS A 37 6.35 9.57 -2.62
C LYS A 37 6.31 10.04 -4.07
N GLU A 38 6.38 9.11 -5.02
CA GLU A 38 6.29 9.36 -6.46
C GLU A 38 4.85 9.64 -6.93
N GLY A 39 3.84 9.49 -6.06
CA GLY A 39 2.44 9.67 -6.40
C GLY A 39 1.86 8.52 -7.24
N ALA A 40 2.54 7.37 -7.28
CA ALA A 40 2.08 6.18 -7.98
C ALA A 40 1.00 5.39 -7.22
N VAL A 41 0.67 5.80 -5.99
CA VAL A 41 -0.40 5.24 -5.16
C VAL A 41 -1.51 6.27 -4.99
N LEU A 42 -2.74 5.85 -5.31
CA LEU A 42 -3.94 6.67 -5.18
C LEU A 42 -4.82 6.10 -4.05
N VAL A 43 -5.44 6.96 -3.26
CA VAL A 43 -6.32 6.60 -2.12
C VAL A 43 -7.66 7.30 -2.20
#